data_AF-A0A522XAE2-F1
#
_entry.id   AF-A0A522XAE2-F1
#
_cell.length_a   1.000
_cell.length_b   1.000
_cell.length_c   1.000
_cell.angle_alpha   90.00
_cell.angle_beta   90.00
_cell.angle_gamma   90.00
#
_symmetry.space_group_name_H-M   'P 1'
#
loop_
_entity.id
_entity.type
_entity.pdbx_description
1 polymer ?
#
loop_
_entity_poly.entity_id
_entity_poly.type
_entity_poly.pdbx_seq_one_letter_code
_entity_poly.pdbx_strand_id
1 'polypeptide(L)'
;MKKIFATALAALMILAVSAAPGFAAEKAKAAAAPAAAPANYWDKWTKVYSLDMFPECGVNVLGAGGDDILQATVDTYCGVKPGGYVAYINPKVMDVYKKKGSKYPDGKVGALVFKKIGATFTTEIVNGQPVYDVVAIADGKSIASKEKGHPLNPETCATCHLTVQNGVCKSHGFVCGDVSFRTK
;
A
#
# COMPACT_ATOMS: atom_id res chain seq x y z
N MET A 1 -36.49 18.90 71.23
CA MET A 1 -35.57 17.85 71.76
C MET A 1 -36.35 16.56 71.96
N LYS A 2 -35.72 15.41 71.69
CA LYS A 2 -36.19 14.00 71.83
C LYS A 2 -37.22 13.54 70.77
N LYS A 3 -36.85 12.77 69.73
CA LYS A 3 -36.36 11.38 69.61
C LYS A 3 -37.41 10.29 69.91
N ILE A 4 -37.64 9.47 68.86
CA ILE A 4 -37.70 7.99 68.82
C ILE A 4 -39.08 7.30 68.66
N PHE A 5 -39.18 6.62 67.51
CA PHE A 5 -39.75 5.29 67.17
C PHE A 5 -41.11 4.86 67.73
N ALA A 6 -41.99 4.42 66.82
CA ALA A 6 -42.44 3.02 66.72
C ALA A 6 -43.56 2.92 65.67
N THR A 7 -43.41 2.04 64.69
CA THR A 7 -44.57 1.37 64.10
C THR A 7 -44.11 0.10 63.42
N ALA A 8 -44.71 -1.00 63.84
CA ALA A 8 -44.49 -2.34 63.35
C ALA A 8 -45.87 -2.97 63.08
N LEU A 9 -45.90 -3.89 62.11
CA LEU A 9 -46.98 -4.83 61.74
C LEU A 9 -48.24 -4.20 61.11
N ALA A 10 -48.93 -4.79 60.12
CA ALA A 10 -48.98 -6.16 59.60
C ALA A 10 -49.35 -6.12 58.09
N ALA A 11 -48.70 -6.90 57.23
CA ALA A 11 -49.19 -8.14 56.62
C ALA A 11 -50.43 -8.02 55.71
N LEU A 12 -50.27 -8.29 54.40
CA LEU A 12 -51.08 -9.31 53.71
C LEU A 12 -50.45 -9.76 52.38
N MET A 13 -50.59 -11.05 52.14
CA MET A 13 -50.17 -11.90 51.03
C MET A 13 -50.62 -11.34 49.65
N ILE A 14 -50.00 -11.70 48.52
CA ILE A 14 -50.30 -12.94 47.78
C ILE A 14 -49.14 -13.29 46.83
N LEU A 15 -48.81 -14.58 46.85
CA LEU A 15 -47.91 -15.32 45.97
C LEU A 15 -48.25 -15.15 44.49
N ALA A 16 -47.25 -14.87 43.66
CA ALA A 16 -47.34 -15.11 42.23
C ALA A 16 -46.07 -15.77 41.68
N VAL A 17 -46.25 -17.04 41.34
CA VAL A 17 -45.65 -17.80 40.23
C VAL A 17 -44.18 -18.21 40.33
N SER A 18 -44.04 -19.49 40.64
CA SER A 18 -42.90 -20.37 40.45
C SER A 18 -42.55 -20.62 38.97
N ALA A 19 -41.23 -20.61 38.70
CA ALA A 19 -40.44 -21.49 37.80
C ALA A 19 -40.73 -21.56 36.28
N ALA A 20 -39.85 -20.87 35.52
CA ALA A 20 -38.99 -21.29 34.39
C ALA A 20 -39.48 -22.36 33.36
N PRO A 21 -39.12 -22.23 32.05
CA PRO A 21 -37.75 -22.52 31.62
C PRO A 21 -37.15 -21.51 30.63
N GLY A 22 -35.83 -21.53 30.54
CA GLY A 22 -35.02 -20.60 29.78
C GLY A 22 -35.28 -20.61 28.28
N PHE A 23 -35.19 -19.42 27.71
CA PHE A 23 -34.66 -19.23 26.37
C PHE A 23 -33.43 -18.35 26.52
N ALA A 24 -32.27 -18.98 26.32
CA ALA A 24 -31.03 -18.29 26.08
C ALA A 24 -31.26 -17.29 24.94
N ALA A 25 -31.11 -16.00 25.22
CA ALA A 25 -31.03 -14.97 24.20
C ALA A 25 -29.70 -15.17 23.46
N GLU A 26 -29.73 -16.07 22.47
CA GLU A 26 -28.66 -16.23 21.51
C GLU A 26 -28.60 -14.96 20.67
N LYS A 27 -27.69 -14.04 21.06
CA LYS A 27 -27.26 -12.95 20.20
C LYS A 27 -26.61 -13.59 18.98
N ALA A 28 -27.40 -13.79 17.93
CA ALA A 28 -26.91 -14.05 16.58
C ALA A 28 -26.00 -12.88 16.20
N LYS A 29 -24.69 -13.05 16.42
CA LYS A 29 -23.68 -12.15 15.90
C LYS A 29 -23.69 -12.36 14.40
N ALA A 30 -24.36 -11.46 13.70
CA ALA A 30 -24.34 -11.41 12.24
C ALA A 30 -22.90 -11.60 11.76
N ALA A 31 -22.65 -12.68 11.03
CA ALA A 31 -21.40 -12.88 10.34
C ALA A 31 -21.22 -11.67 9.42
N ALA A 32 -20.26 -10.81 9.73
CA ALA A 32 -19.87 -9.74 8.83
C ALA A 32 -19.51 -10.39 7.50
N ALA A 33 -20.22 -10.02 6.43
CA ALA A 33 -19.84 -10.40 5.09
C ALA A 33 -18.35 -10.06 4.91
N PRO A 34 -17.53 -10.95 4.31
CA PRO A 34 -16.13 -10.62 4.07
C PRO A 34 -16.11 -9.32 3.27
N ALA A 35 -15.51 -8.27 3.84
CA ALA A 35 -15.30 -7.03 3.12
C ALA A 35 -14.61 -7.41 1.81
N ALA A 36 -15.25 -7.11 0.67
CA ALA A 36 -14.62 -7.31 -0.61
C ALA A 36 -13.25 -6.63 -0.54
N ALA A 37 -12.18 -7.39 -0.81
CA ALA A 37 -10.85 -6.81 -0.92
C ALA A 37 -10.97 -5.61 -1.87
N PRO A 38 -10.45 -4.43 -1.49
CA PRO A 38 -10.62 -3.24 -2.31
C PRO A 38 -10.11 -3.55 -3.70
N ALA A 39 -10.93 -3.26 -4.71
CA ALA A 39 -10.54 -3.44 -6.09
C ALA A 39 -9.34 -2.53 -6.33
N ASN A 40 -8.17 -3.13 -6.55
CA ASN A 40 -6.97 -2.36 -6.79
C ASN A 40 -7.10 -1.70 -8.16
N TYR A 41 -6.92 -0.38 -8.23
CA TYR A 41 -7.20 0.37 -9.46
C TYR A 41 -6.29 -0.03 -10.63
N TRP A 42 -5.13 -0.65 -10.36
CA TRP A 42 -4.20 -1.16 -11.37
C TRP A 42 -4.61 -2.51 -11.97
N ASP A 43 -5.62 -3.20 -11.44
CA ASP A 43 -6.04 -4.52 -11.96
C ASP A 43 -6.54 -4.45 -13.41
N LYS A 44 -6.94 -3.26 -13.88
CA LYS A 44 -7.36 -2.99 -15.26
C LYS A 44 -6.28 -2.33 -16.11
N TRP A 45 -5.08 -2.16 -15.57
CA TRP A 45 -3.98 -1.48 -16.24
C TRP A 45 -3.15 -2.45 -17.06
N THR A 46 -2.34 -1.90 -17.96
CA THR A 46 -1.48 -2.72 -18.82
C THR A 46 -0.25 -3.17 -18.03
N LYS A 47 -0.08 -4.49 -17.90
CA LYS A 47 1.18 -5.08 -17.42
C LYS A 47 2.29 -4.81 -18.45
N VAL A 48 3.36 -4.15 -18.03
CA VAL A 48 4.50 -3.81 -18.90
C VAL A 48 5.76 -4.60 -18.57
N TYR A 49 5.88 -5.07 -17.33
CA TYR A 49 7.06 -5.82 -16.88
C TYR A 49 6.71 -6.71 -15.69
N SER A 50 7.46 -7.79 -15.48
CA SER A 50 7.44 -8.57 -14.24
C SER A 50 8.80 -9.17 -13.97
N LEU A 51 9.14 -9.25 -12.70
CA LEU A 51 10.30 -9.98 -12.19
C LEU A 51 9.79 -10.99 -11.16
N ASP A 52 10.12 -12.26 -11.32
CA ASP A 52 9.60 -13.32 -10.43
C ASP A 52 10.27 -13.31 -9.06
N MET A 53 11.53 -12.87 -9.00
CA MET A 53 12.29 -12.80 -7.76
C MET A 53 13.27 -11.64 -7.81
N PHE A 54 13.23 -10.81 -6.78
CA PHE A 54 14.22 -9.77 -6.58
C PHE A 54 15.53 -10.37 -6.04
N PRO A 55 16.70 -9.95 -6.55
CA PRO A 55 17.99 -10.43 -6.06
C PRO A 55 18.17 -10.22 -4.55
N GLU A 56 18.88 -11.13 -3.90
CA GLU A 56 19.26 -11.04 -2.49
C GLU A 56 20.29 -9.93 -2.25
N CYS A 57 20.47 -9.52 -1.00
CA CYS A 57 21.48 -8.52 -0.65
C CYS A 57 22.89 -8.98 -0.98
N GLY A 58 23.72 -8.06 -1.48
CA GLY A 58 25.12 -8.33 -1.83
C GLY A 58 25.30 -9.06 -3.16
N VAL A 59 24.22 -9.37 -3.89
CA VAL A 59 24.32 -9.90 -5.25
C VAL A 59 24.78 -8.78 -6.20
N ASN A 60 25.88 -9.01 -6.90
CA ASN A 60 26.32 -8.18 -8.01
C ASN A 60 25.57 -8.59 -9.28
N VAL A 61 24.60 -7.78 -9.70
CA VAL A 61 23.81 -8.04 -10.91
C VAL A 61 24.51 -7.59 -12.20
N LEU A 62 25.56 -6.76 -12.11
CA LEU A 62 26.30 -6.27 -13.29
C LEU A 62 26.96 -7.43 -14.04
N GLY A 63 27.51 -8.41 -13.31
CA GLY A 63 28.12 -9.62 -13.89
C GLY A 63 27.10 -10.56 -14.57
N ALA A 64 25.81 -10.37 -14.32
CA ALA A 64 24.72 -11.16 -14.88
C ALA A 64 23.94 -10.40 -15.97
N GLY A 65 24.49 -9.29 -16.49
CA GLY A 65 23.84 -8.46 -17.51
C GLY A 65 22.82 -7.45 -16.96
N GLY A 66 22.77 -7.27 -15.65
CA GLY A 66 22.09 -6.14 -15.02
C GLY A 66 22.85 -4.83 -15.27
N ASP A 67 22.14 -3.71 -15.15
CA ASP A 67 22.71 -2.37 -15.22
C ASP A 67 22.88 -1.77 -13.81
N ASP A 68 23.55 -0.61 -13.70
CA ASP A 68 23.77 0.04 -12.41
C ASP A 68 22.45 0.49 -11.76
N ILE A 69 21.36 0.63 -12.53
CA ILE A 69 20.03 0.92 -12.02
C ILE A 69 19.51 -0.28 -11.24
N LEU A 70 19.59 -1.47 -11.84
CA LEU A 70 19.20 -2.71 -11.18
C LEU A 70 20.09 -2.96 -9.97
N GLN A 71 21.40 -2.67 -10.04
CA GLN A 71 22.28 -2.79 -8.89
C GLN A 71 21.87 -1.85 -7.74
N ALA A 72 21.68 -0.56 -8.01
CA ALA A 72 21.25 0.40 -6.99
C ALA A 72 19.87 0.04 -6.40
N THR A 73 18.99 -0.52 -7.23
CA THR A 73 17.68 -1.03 -6.83
C THR A 73 17.84 -2.22 -5.89
N VAL A 74 18.73 -3.18 -6.21
CA VAL A 74 19.09 -4.29 -5.32
C VAL A 74 19.62 -3.77 -4.00
N ASP A 75 20.62 -2.90 -4.03
CA ASP A 75 21.27 -2.38 -2.81
C ASP A 75 20.28 -1.63 -1.90
N THR A 76 19.32 -0.92 -2.48
CA THR A 76 18.30 -0.16 -1.73
C THR A 76 17.22 -1.07 -1.14
N TYR A 77 16.75 -2.06 -1.91
CA TYR A 77 15.52 -2.80 -1.58
C TYR A 77 15.74 -4.26 -1.15
N CYS A 78 16.95 -4.80 -1.26
CA CYS A 78 17.20 -6.20 -0.88
C CYS A 78 16.86 -6.48 0.60
N GLY A 79 17.04 -5.48 1.49
CA GLY A 79 16.75 -5.59 2.92
C GLY A 79 15.27 -5.79 3.23
N VAL A 80 14.36 -5.33 2.36
CA VAL A 80 12.91 -5.55 2.50
C VAL A 80 12.45 -6.90 1.94
N LYS A 81 13.36 -7.66 1.30
CA LYS A 81 13.12 -8.98 0.71
C LYS A 81 11.81 -9.06 -0.07
N PRO A 82 11.60 -8.15 -1.05
CA PRO A 82 10.29 -7.82 -1.56
C PRO A 82 9.65 -8.93 -2.41
N GLY A 83 10.43 -9.98 -2.75
CA GLY A 83 10.02 -11.03 -3.67
C GLY A 83 9.92 -10.51 -5.09
N GLY A 84 9.18 -11.20 -5.97
CA GLY A 84 8.90 -10.69 -7.30
C GLY A 84 7.95 -9.48 -7.31
N TYR A 85 7.93 -8.79 -8.44
CA TYR A 85 7.01 -7.68 -8.69
C TYR A 85 6.41 -7.71 -10.08
N VAL A 86 5.28 -7.02 -10.23
CA VAL A 86 4.65 -6.75 -11.52
C VAL A 86 4.46 -5.26 -11.70
N ALA A 87 4.92 -4.72 -12.82
CA ALA A 87 4.77 -3.32 -13.18
C ALA A 87 3.54 -3.13 -14.09
N TYR A 88 2.70 -2.17 -13.71
CA TYR A 88 1.53 -1.75 -14.47
C TYR A 88 1.63 -0.27 -14.83
N ILE A 89 1.19 0.07 -16.03
CA ILE A 89 1.08 1.46 -16.49
C ILE A 89 -0.38 1.74 -16.82
N ASN A 90 -0.86 2.92 -16.39
CA ASN A 90 -2.19 3.39 -16.69
C ASN A 90 -2.37 3.51 -18.22
N PRO A 91 -3.37 2.85 -18.82
CA PRO A 91 -3.60 2.91 -20.25
C PRO A 91 -3.72 4.34 -20.81
N LYS A 92 -4.22 5.28 -20.00
CA LYS A 92 -4.35 6.70 -20.39
C LYS A 92 -3.01 7.40 -20.69
N VAL A 93 -1.91 6.88 -20.16
CA VAL A 93 -0.56 7.45 -20.36
C VAL A 93 0.38 6.49 -21.10
N MET A 94 -0.16 5.39 -21.62
CA MET A 94 0.61 4.34 -22.30
C MET A 94 1.34 4.89 -23.53
N ASP A 95 0.72 5.80 -24.28
CA ASP A 95 1.36 6.41 -25.45
C ASP A 95 2.56 7.27 -25.06
N VAL A 96 2.45 8.01 -23.95
CA VAL A 96 3.56 8.80 -23.40
C VAL A 96 4.67 7.86 -22.94
N TYR A 97 4.34 6.79 -22.22
CA TYR A 97 5.28 5.77 -21.77
C TYR A 97 6.03 5.11 -22.94
N LYS A 98 5.31 4.59 -23.95
CA LYS A 98 5.92 3.92 -25.11
C LYS A 98 6.82 4.83 -25.93
N LYS A 99 6.41 6.10 -26.09
CA LYS A 99 7.20 7.11 -26.81
C LYS A 99 8.35 7.66 -25.99
N LYS A 100 8.47 7.25 -24.71
CA LYS A 100 9.38 7.88 -23.75
C LYS A 100 9.19 9.39 -23.78
N GLY A 101 7.93 9.83 -23.75
CA GLY A 101 7.51 11.22 -23.88
C GLY A 101 7.64 11.98 -22.57
N SER A 102 7.89 13.29 -22.64
CA SER A 102 8.13 14.10 -21.44
C SER A 102 6.83 14.45 -20.68
N LYS A 103 5.78 14.81 -21.40
CA LYS A 103 4.60 15.40 -20.75
C LYS A 103 3.58 14.35 -20.31
N TYR A 104 3.67 13.91 -19.07
CA TYR A 104 2.60 13.13 -18.43
C TYR A 104 1.49 14.08 -17.92
N PRO A 105 0.21 13.80 -18.22
CA PRO A 105 -0.89 14.54 -17.62
C PRO A 105 -1.03 14.23 -16.13
N ASP A 106 -1.66 15.14 -15.40
CA ASP A 106 -2.04 14.93 -14.00
C ASP A 106 -2.89 13.65 -13.84
N GLY A 107 -2.65 12.96 -12.73
CA GLY A 107 -3.28 11.69 -12.34
C GLY A 107 -2.32 10.51 -12.31
N LYS A 108 -2.88 9.34 -12.01
CA LYS A 108 -2.09 8.13 -11.75
C LYS A 108 -1.37 7.63 -12.99
N VAL A 109 -0.10 7.26 -12.84
CA VAL A 109 0.77 6.84 -13.96
C VAL A 109 1.11 5.36 -13.89
N GLY A 110 1.67 4.91 -12.77
CA GLY A 110 2.26 3.59 -12.65
C GLY A 110 2.07 2.96 -11.28
N ALA A 111 2.07 1.63 -11.26
CA ALA A 111 1.99 0.82 -10.06
C ALA A 111 2.96 -0.36 -10.14
N LEU A 112 3.83 -0.51 -9.15
CA LEU A 112 4.76 -1.61 -8.99
C LEU A 112 4.30 -2.49 -7.82
N VAL A 113 3.73 -3.65 -8.14
CA VAL A 113 3.00 -4.48 -7.19
C VAL A 113 3.90 -5.59 -6.65
N PHE A 114 4.17 -5.56 -5.35
CA PHE A 114 4.94 -6.55 -4.61
C PHE A 114 4.03 -7.40 -3.73
N LYS A 115 3.48 -8.47 -4.30
CA LYS A 115 2.49 -9.32 -3.61
C LYS A 115 3.04 -9.94 -2.33
N LYS A 116 4.32 -10.34 -2.31
CA LYS A 116 4.93 -11.02 -1.15
C LYS A 116 4.92 -10.16 0.12
N ILE A 117 5.11 -8.85 -0.02
CA ILE A 117 5.12 -7.89 1.10
C ILE A 117 3.79 -7.12 1.22
N GLY A 118 2.78 -7.46 0.42
CA GLY A 118 1.46 -6.81 0.48
C GLY A 118 1.49 -5.32 0.13
N ALA A 119 2.48 -4.86 -0.65
CA ALA A 119 2.70 -3.44 -0.94
C ALA A 119 2.69 -3.14 -2.44
N THR A 120 2.26 -1.94 -2.80
CA THR A 120 2.35 -1.40 -4.16
C THR A 120 3.02 -0.05 -4.11
N PHE A 121 4.04 0.14 -4.93
CA PHE A 121 4.72 1.42 -5.07
C PHE A 121 4.04 2.16 -6.21
N THR A 122 3.62 3.39 -5.98
CA THR A 122 2.75 4.11 -6.91
C THR A 122 3.37 5.41 -7.33
N THR A 123 3.10 5.81 -8.57
CA THR A 123 3.48 7.12 -9.11
C THR A 123 2.26 7.81 -9.68
N GLU A 124 2.05 9.05 -9.28
CA GLU A 124 1.00 9.96 -9.76
C GLU A 124 1.61 11.30 -10.15
N ILE A 125 1.01 12.01 -11.10
CA ILE A 125 1.34 13.41 -11.37
C ILE A 125 0.31 14.31 -10.68
N VAL A 126 0.79 15.23 -9.84
CA VAL A 126 -0.05 16.26 -9.21
C VAL A 126 0.56 17.62 -9.50
N ASN A 127 -0.20 18.52 -10.12
CA ASN A 127 0.27 19.84 -10.54
C ASN A 127 1.54 19.75 -11.42
N GLY A 128 1.57 18.79 -12.34
CA GLY A 128 2.73 18.54 -13.17
C GLY A 128 3.98 18.07 -12.41
N GLN A 129 3.86 17.51 -11.20
CA GLN A 129 5.00 16.96 -10.47
C GLN A 129 4.75 15.50 -10.08
N PRO A 130 5.76 14.62 -10.18
CA PRO A 130 5.64 13.24 -9.72
C PRO A 130 5.47 13.20 -8.19
N VAL A 131 4.51 12.41 -7.73
CA VAL A 131 4.28 12.07 -6.34
C VAL A 131 4.42 10.56 -6.20
N TYR A 132 5.26 10.14 -5.25
CA TYR A 132 5.50 8.74 -4.93
C TYR A 132 4.79 8.37 -3.64
N ASP A 133 4.32 7.12 -3.59
CA ASP A 133 3.78 6.54 -2.36
C ASP A 133 4.02 5.03 -2.35
N VAL A 134 3.90 4.43 -1.17
CA VAL A 134 3.84 2.99 -0.99
C VAL A 134 2.52 2.69 -0.29
N VAL A 135 1.63 1.98 -0.95
CA VAL A 135 0.28 1.67 -0.43
C VAL A 135 0.15 0.18 -0.13
N ALA A 136 -0.63 -0.16 0.90
CA ALA A 136 -0.99 -1.54 1.17
C ALA A 136 -1.97 -2.05 0.10
N ILE A 137 -1.74 -3.25 -0.40
CA ILE A 137 -2.66 -3.93 -1.35
C ILE A 137 -4.00 -4.23 -0.68
N ALA A 138 -3.99 -4.43 0.65
CA ALA A 138 -5.17 -4.84 1.41
C ALA A 138 -6.25 -3.76 1.54
N ASP A 139 -5.86 -2.48 1.59
CA ASP A 139 -6.81 -1.38 1.81
C ASP A 139 -6.50 -0.10 1.02
N GLY A 140 -5.41 -0.08 0.25
CA GLY A 140 -4.96 1.07 -0.53
C GLY A 140 -4.45 2.22 0.32
N LYS A 141 -4.31 2.07 1.65
CA LYS A 141 -3.77 3.13 2.51
C LYS A 141 -2.26 3.20 2.35
N SER A 142 -1.73 4.42 2.44
CA SER A 142 -0.29 4.63 2.50
C SER A 142 0.30 3.91 3.71
N ILE A 143 1.34 3.13 3.44
CA ILE A 143 2.23 2.48 4.40
C ILE A 143 3.67 3.02 4.23
N ALA A 144 3.80 4.16 3.56
CA ALA A 144 5.06 4.85 3.39
C ALA A 144 5.74 5.07 4.75
N SER A 145 7.03 4.76 4.81
CA SER A 145 7.82 5.09 5.99
C SER A 145 8.03 6.60 6.08
N LYS A 146 7.94 7.13 7.29
CA LYS A 146 8.29 8.53 7.59
C LYS A 146 9.79 8.70 7.87
N GLU A 147 10.53 7.61 8.05
CA GLU A 147 11.96 7.63 8.34
C GLU A 147 12.74 7.95 7.07
N LYS A 148 13.59 8.99 7.12
CA LYS A 148 14.42 9.39 5.97
C LYS A 148 15.40 8.27 5.61
N GLY A 149 15.57 8.04 4.31
CA GLY A 149 16.44 6.98 3.79
C GLY A 149 15.86 5.56 3.91
N HIS A 150 14.70 5.37 4.53
CA HIS A 150 14.02 4.08 4.54
C HIS A 150 13.61 3.70 3.10
N PRO A 151 13.72 2.42 2.67
CA PRO A 151 13.38 2.02 1.30
C PRO A 151 11.94 2.35 0.90
N LEU A 152 11.01 2.25 1.84
CA LEU A 152 9.60 2.58 1.66
C LEU A 152 9.26 4.07 1.84
N ASN A 153 10.25 4.96 1.99
CA ASN A 153 10.01 6.40 2.10
C ASN A 153 9.89 7.04 0.70
N PRO A 154 8.84 7.83 0.41
CA PRO A 154 8.68 8.55 -0.85
C PRO A 154 9.86 9.45 -1.25
N GLU A 155 10.57 10.03 -0.29
CA GLU A 155 11.80 10.82 -0.50
C GLU A 155 12.92 9.93 -1.05
N THR A 156 13.04 8.68 -0.59
CA THR A 156 13.98 7.69 -1.15
C THR A 156 13.61 7.36 -2.59
N CYS A 157 12.32 7.16 -2.88
CA CYS A 157 11.82 6.95 -4.23
C CYS A 157 12.16 8.15 -5.13
N ALA A 158 11.81 9.37 -4.70
CA ALA A 158 12.09 10.59 -5.42
C ALA A 158 13.59 10.80 -5.62
N THR A 159 14.40 10.56 -4.60
CA THR A 159 15.86 10.70 -4.69
C THR A 159 16.41 9.70 -5.68
N CYS A 160 16.09 8.40 -5.58
CA CYS A 160 16.53 7.39 -6.55
C CYS A 160 16.12 7.76 -7.97
N HIS A 161 14.85 8.18 -8.13
CA HIS A 161 14.35 8.66 -9.40
C HIS A 161 14.98 9.99 -9.85
N LEU A 162 15.56 10.82 -8.99
CA LEU A 162 16.20 12.07 -9.40
C LEU A 162 17.72 11.90 -9.63
N THR A 163 18.40 11.16 -8.76
CA THR A 163 19.86 11.05 -8.71
C THR A 163 20.39 9.96 -9.64
N VAL A 164 19.83 8.75 -9.59
CA VAL A 164 20.25 7.62 -10.46
C VAL A 164 19.87 7.91 -11.92
N GLN A 165 18.83 8.72 -12.13
CA GLN A 165 18.38 9.12 -13.47
C GLN A 165 19.21 10.23 -14.14
N ASN A 166 19.78 11.17 -13.37
CA ASN A 166 20.69 12.18 -13.92
C ASN A 166 22.04 11.60 -14.37
N GLY A 167 22.36 10.37 -13.95
CA GLY A 167 23.52 9.60 -14.42
C GLY A 167 23.10 8.43 -15.32
N VAL A 168 23.03 7.24 -14.73
CA VAL A 168 22.90 5.93 -15.39
C VAL A 168 21.66 5.82 -16.28
N CYS A 169 20.48 6.33 -15.87
CA CYS A 169 19.28 6.13 -16.71
C CYS A 169 19.32 6.91 -18.04
N LYS A 170 20.06 8.02 -18.12
CA LYS A 170 20.21 8.80 -19.35
C LYS A 170 20.98 8.03 -20.43
N SER A 171 21.98 7.22 -20.05
CA SER A 171 22.72 6.35 -20.98
C SER A 171 21.94 5.11 -21.40
N HIS A 172 21.00 4.62 -20.57
CA HIS A 172 20.21 3.42 -20.83
C HIS A 172 18.78 3.68 -21.33
N GLY A 173 18.47 4.91 -21.74
CA GLY A 173 17.17 5.25 -22.35
C GLY A 173 15.98 5.20 -21.38
N PHE A 174 16.24 5.50 -20.10
CA PHE A 174 15.28 5.84 -19.04
C PHE A 174 14.22 4.76 -18.70
N VAL A 175 14.61 3.72 -17.98
CA VAL A 175 13.70 2.60 -17.64
C VAL A 175 13.13 2.71 -16.20
N CYS A 176 13.78 3.45 -15.30
CA CYS A 176 13.28 3.71 -13.94
C CYS A 176 12.95 5.19 -13.74
N GLY A 177 11.65 5.52 -13.63
CA GLY A 177 11.15 6.85 -13.29
C GLY A 177 11.15 7.87 -14.42
N ASP A 178 10.89 7.38 -15.62
CA ASP A 178 10.61 8.18 -16.80
C ASP A 178 9.63 9.33 -16.56
N VAL A 179 8.81 9.24 -15.52
CA VAL A 179 7.83 10.23 -15.10
C VAL A 179 8.46 11.48 -14.44
N SER A 180 9.62 11.40 -13.79
CA SER A 180 10.13 12.47 -12.91
C SER A 180 10.83 13.63 -13.59
N PHE A 181 11.62 13.36 -14.63
CA PHE A 181 12.38 14.39 -15.36
C PHE A 181 11.64 14.98 -16.54
N ARG A 182 10.48 14.42 -16.80
CA ARG A 182 9.73 14.59 -18.02
C ARG A 182 8.61 15.61 -17.84
N THR A 183 8.22 15.89 -16.60
CA THR A 183 7.26 16.93 -16.27
C THR A 183 7.78 18.38 -16.35
N LYS A 184 9.03 18.60 -16.77
CA LYS A 184 9.58 19.94 -17.03
C LYS A 184 9.36 20.40 -18.48
#